data_AF-A0A535PY02-F1
#
_entry.id   AF-A0A535PY02-F1
#
_cell.length_a   1.000
_cell.length_b   1.000
_cell.length_c   1.000
_cell.angle_alpha   90.00
_cell.angle_beta   90.00
_cell.angle_gamma   90.00
#
_symmetry.space_group_name_H-M   'P 1'
#
loop_
_entity.id
_entity.type
_entity.pdbx_description
1 polymer ?
#
loop_
_entity_poly.entity_id
_entity_poly.type
_entity_poly.pdbx_seq_one_letter_code
_entity_poly.pdbx_strand_id
1 'polypeptide(L)'
;MMRLAMTYLRDRAAAEDAVRARRRKESRILTFTSLFRRDGGPTVDPSRFGADRMWSSPPDSWTNVPESRLLGRETIDRVRAAIDDLSPKQREVVILRDVAGLDADEVCGLLSISPANQRVRLHRGRASVRKSLEDYLT
;
A
#
# COMPACT_ATOMS: atom_id res chain seq x y z
N MET A 1 -11.54 -4.22 5.82
CA MET A 1 -12.10 -3.52 4.64
C MET A 1 -11.20 -3.56 3.40
N MET A 2 -9.93 -3.10 3.39
CA MET A 2 -9.05 -3.24 2.20
C MET A 2 -8.87 -4.69 1.70
N ARG A 3 -8.99 -5.68 2.60
CA ARG A 3 -8.97 -7.11 2.25
C ARG A 3 -10.06 -7.51 1.25
N LEU A 4 -11.25 -6.91 1.28
CA LEU A 4 -12.37 -7.32 0.41
C LEU A 4 -12.20 -6.82 -1.02
N ALA A 5 -11.82 -5.55 -1.22
CA ALA A 5 -11.56 -4.98 -2.54
C ALA A 5 -10.32 -5.60 -3.23
N MET A 6 -9.28 -5.95 -2.47
CA MET A 6 -8.05 -6.56 -3.04
C MET A 6 -8.15 -8.06 -3.28
N THR A 7 -9.09 -8.77 -2.63
CA THR A 7 -9.37 -10.19 -2.92
C THR A 7 -9.93 -10.38 -4.34
N TYR A 8 -10.53 -9.33 -4.94
CA TYR A 8 -11.09 -9.36 -6.30
C TYR A 8 -10.02 -9.21 -7.42
N LEU A 9 -8.78 -8.88 -7.07
CA LEU A 9 -7.65 -8.77 -8.02
C LEU A 9 -6.82 -10.06 -8.14
N ARG A 10 -7.37 -11.19 -7.69
CA ARG A 10 -6.63 -12.43 -7.50
C ARG A 10 -6.30 -13.13 -8.83
N ASP A 11 -5.12 -12.83 -9.35
CA ASP A 11 -4.26 -13.82 -10.00
C ASP A 11 -2.92 -13.85 -9.27
N ARG A 12 -2.76 -14.84 -8.39
CA ARG A 12 -1.61 -15.00 -7.50
C ARG A 12 -0.31 -15.20 -8.28
N ALA A 13 -0.36 -15.95 -9.38
CA ALA A 13 0.82 -16.27 -10.20
C ALA A 13 1.31 -15.02 -10.95
N ALA A 14 0.38 -14.28 -11.56
CA ALA A 14 0.72 -13.04 -12.26
C ALA A 14 1.34 -11.98 -11.34
N ALA A 15 0.87 -11.88 -10.09
CA ALA A 15 1.40 -10.94 -9.11
C ALA A 15 2.84 -11.30 -8.67
N GLU A 16 3.11 -12.58 -8.41
CA GLU A 16 4.44 -13.08 -8.05
C GLU A 16 5.44 -12.88 -9.21
N ASP A 17 5.02 -13.18 -10.45
CA ASP A 17 5.84 -13.03 -11.65
C ASP A 17 6.14 -11.56 -11.97
N ALA A 18 5.16 -10.66 -11.81
CA ALA A 18 5.35 -9.23 -12.03
C ALA A 18 6.41 -8.64 -11.09
N VAL A 19 6.40 -9.03 -9.81
CA VAL A 19 7.42 -8.60 -8.84
C VAL A 19 8.79 -9.18 -9.20
N ARG A 20 8.86 -10.47 -9.54
CA ARG A 20 10.11 -11.15 -9.90
C ARG A 20 10.74 -10.59 -11.17
N ALA A 21 9.94 -10.28 -12.19
CA ALA A 21 10.37 -9.62 -13.42
C ALA A 21 10.93 -8.22 -13.14
N ARG A 22 10.32 -7.47 -12.21
CA ARG A 22 10.76 -6.12 -11.84
C ARG A 22 12.07 -6.13 -11.05
N ARG A 23 12.24 -7.06 -10.10
CA ARG A 23 13.46 -7.19 -9.29
C ARG A 23 14.72 -7.42 -10.13
N ARG A 24 14.61 -8.18 -11.23
CA ARG A 24 15.71 -8.38 -12.19
C ARG A 24 16.20 -7.08 -12.84
N LYS A 25 15.37 -6.03 -12.87
CA LYS A 25 15.68 -4.73 -13.50
C LYS A 25 16.35 -3.73 -12.53
N GLU A 26 16.17 -3.89 -11.22
CA GLU A 26 16.54 -2.90 -10.20
C GLU A 26 17.77 -3.27 -9.36
N SER A 27 18.52 -4.32 -9.73
CA SER A 27 19.79 -4.67 -9.08
C SER A 27 20.90 -3.65 -9.43
N ARG A 28 20.80 -2.45 -8.85
CA ARG A 28 21.91 -1.50 -8.69
C ARG A 28 22.10 -1.24 -7.21
N ILE A 29 23.34 -1.41 -6.77
CA ILE A 29 23.82 -1.35 -5.40
C ILE A 29 23.26 -0.10 -4.69
N LEU A 30 22.41 -0.30 -3.68
CA LEU A 30 21.87 0.76 -2.85
C LEU A 30 22.55 0.73 -1.49
N THR A 31 23.27 1.80 -1.16
CA THR A 31 23.90 2.01 0.14
C THR A 31 22.87 1.96 1.27
N PHE A 32 23.22 1.40 2.43
CA PHE A 32 22.39 1.29 3.63
C PHE A 32 21.65 2.60 4.00
N THR A 33 22.28 3.76 3.79
CA THR A 33 21.69 5.09 4.01
C THR A 33 20.58 5.47 3.02
N SER A 34 20.54 4.90 1.81
CA SER A 34 19.44 5.09 0.85
C SER A 34 18.20 4.27 1.18
N LEU A 35 18.35 3.19 1.98
CA LEU A 35 17.20 2.44 2.50
C LEU A 35 16.41 3.28 3.52
N PHE A 36 17.10 4.19 4.22
CA PHE A 36 16.54 5.11 5.21
C PHE A 36 16.43 6.56 4.73
N ARG A 37 16.88 6.88 3.50
CA ARG A 37 16.67 8.21 2.89
C ARG A 37 15.18 8.33 2.55
N ARG A 38 14.45 8.76 3.57
CA ARG A 38 13.03 9.10 3.69
C ARG A 38 12.24 9.06 2.37
N ASP A 39 11.80 7.88 1.98
CA ASP A 39 10.50 7.74 1.32
C ASP A 39 9.43 8.11 2.36
N GLY A 40 9.07 9.38 2.45
CA GLY A 40 7.78 9.77 3.02
C GLY A 40 7.88 10.67 4.23
N GLY A 41 7.28 11.84 4.04
CA GLY A 41 6.69 12.62 5.10
C GLY A 41 5.57 11.86 5.83
N PRO A 42 4.74 12.58 6.59
CA PRO A 42 3.68 11.98 7.39
C PRO A 42 2.66 11.24 6.51
N THR A 43 2.11 10.14 7.01
CA THR A 43 1.16 9.27 6.27
C THR A 43 -0.21 9.93 6.08
N VAL A 44 -0.52 10.92 6.91
CA VAL A 44 -1.66 11.81 6.82
C VAL A 44 -1.15 13.24 6.98
N ASP A 45 -1.92 14.24 6.56
CA ASP A 45 -1.57 15.63 6.80
C ASP A 45 -1.51 15.92 8.31
N PRO A 46 -0.38 16.44 8.85
CA PRO A 46 -0.28 16.81 10.26
C PRO A 46 -1.33 17.81 10.74
N SER A 47 -1.91 18.61 9.84
CA SER A 47 -3.00 19.54 10.17
C SER A 47 -4.28 18.85 10.67
N ARG A 48 -4.41 17.53 10.44
CA ARG A 48 -5.54 16.71 10.93
C ARG A 48 -5.48 16.39 12.42
N PHE A 49 -4.42 16.82 13.10
CA PHE A 49 -4.28 16.67 14.55
C PHE A 49 -4.49 18.00 15.26
N GLY A 50 -5.23 17.98 16.36
CA GLY A 50 -5.34 19.11 17.29
C GLY A 50 -4.04 19.36 18.05
N ALA A 51 -3.99 20.48 18.78
CA ALA A 51 -2.84 20.82 19.62
C ALA A 51 -2.56 19.79 20.73
N ASP A 52 -3.59 19.05 21.13
CA ASP A 52 -3.56 17.92 22.06
C ASP A 52 -3.06 16.60 21.44
N ARG A 53 -2.69 16.62 20.15
CA ARG A 53 -2.29 15.45 19.33
C ARG A 53 -3.41 14.44 19.13
N MET A 54 -4.66 14.81 19.42
CA MET A 54 -5.82 13.99 19.07
C MET A 54 -6.30 14.31 17.65
N TRP A 55 -7.12 13.45 17.07
CA TRP A 55 -7.71 13.68 15.75
C TRP A 55 -8.67 14.87 15.81
N SER A 56 -8.40 15.92 15.04
CA SER A 56 -9.38 16.99 14.76
C SER A 56 -10.23 16.63 13.55
N SER A 57 -9.61 16.00 12.54
CA SER A 57 -10.27 15.49 11.33
C SER A 57 -9.79 14.07 11.05
N PRO A 58 -10.41 13.04 11.66
CA PRO A 58 -10.03 11.65 11.42
C PRO A 58 -10.32 11.25 9.97
N PRO A 59 -9.57 10.28 9.40
CA PRO A 59 -9.88 9.74 8.09
C PRO A 59 -11.28 9.13 8.06
N ASP A 60 -12.00 9.30 6.95
CA ASP A 60 -13.37 8.82 6.83
C ASP A 60 -13.49 7.31 7.03
N SER A 61 -14.46 6.92 7.85
CA SER A 61 -14.88 5.52 7.93
C SER A 61 -15.78 5.22 6.73
N TRP A 62 -15.28 4.46 5.76
CA TRP A 62 -16.05 4.04 4.57
C TRP A 62 -17.28 3.16 4.87
N THR A 63 -17.66 2.98 6.14
CA THR A 63 -18.85 2.26 6.60
C THR A 63 -20.15 2.81 5.98
N ASN A 64 -20.17 4.10 5.63
CA ASN A 64 -21.35 4.76 5.05
C ASN A 64 -21.35 4.75 3.51
N VAL A 65 -20.30 4.23 2.86
CA VAL A 65 -20.22 4.13 1.40
C VAL A 65 -20.91 2.83 0.96
N PRO A 66 -21.87 2.87 0.01
CA PRO A 66 -22.51 1.66 -0.49
C PRO A 66 -21.50 0.65 -1.03
N GLU A 67 -21.67 -0.63 -0.70
CA GLU A 67 -20.77 -1.71 -1.13
C GLU A 67 -20.62 -1.77 -2.66
N SER A 68 -21.71 -1.54 -3.39
CA SER A 68 -21.71 -1.48 -4.86
C SER A 68 -20.78 -0.40 -5.42
N ARG A 69 -20.63 0.73 -4.73
CA ARG A 69 -19.70 1.81 -5.11
C ARG A 69 -18.26 1.41 -4.81
N LEU A 70 -18.00 0.73 -3.70
CA LEU A 70 -16.68 0.20 -3.36
C LEU A 70 -16.21 -0.89 -4.33
N LEU A 71 -17.14 -1.70 -4.85
CA LEU A 71 -16.88 -2.78 -5.82
C LEU A 71 -17.00 -2.33 -7.28
N GLY A 72 -17.32 -1.05 -7.53
CA GLY A 72 -17.42 -0.49 -8.87
C GLY A 72 -16.09 -0.57 -9.62
N ARG A 73 -16.14 -0.81 -10.94
CA ARG A 73 -14.95 -0.88 -11.80
C ARG A 73 -14.07 0.36 -11.65
N GLU A 74 -14.67 1.54 -11.59
CA GLU A 74 -13.96 2.81 -11.44
C GLU A 74 -13.17 2.89 -10.12
N THR A 75 -13.78 2.48 -9.00
CA THR A 75 -13.10 2.39 -7.70
C THR A 75 -11.94 1.39 -7.75
N ILE A 76 -12.12 0.24 -8.41
CA ILE A 76 -11.06 -0.77 -8.60
C ILE A 76 -9.90 -0.19 -9.44
N ASP A 77 -10.20 0.51 -10.53
CA ASP A 77 -9.19 1.13 -11.38
C ASP A 77 -8.45 2.25 -10.65
N ARG A 78 -9.15 2.99 -9.78
CA ARG A 78 -8.53 3.97 -8.89
C ARG A 78 -7.60 3.33 -7.87
N VAL A 79 -7.97 2.18 -7.29
CA VAL A 79 -7.09 1.38 -6.42
C VAL A 79 -5.84 0.96 -7.18
N ARG A 80 -5.98 0.44 -8.41
CA ARG A 80 -4.84 0.04 -9.25
C ARG A 80 -3.92 1.22 -9.51
N ALA A 81 -4.46 2.36 -9.94
CA ALA A 81 -3.69 3.58 -10.17
C ALA A 81 -2.96 4.05 -8.89
N ALA A 82 -3.62 3.98 -7.72
CA ALA A 82 -3.00 4.35 -6.45
C ALA A 82 -1.86 3.41 -6.06
N ILE A 83 -2.00 2.10 -6.28
CA ILE A 83 -0.91 1.12 -6.11
C ILE A 83 0.22 1.44 -7.09
N ASP A 84 -0.11 1.84 -8.31
CA ASP A 84 0.84 2.19 -9.36
C ASP A 84 1.56 3.52 -9.17
N ASP A 85 1.14 4.35 -8.22
CA ASP A 85 1.84 5.56 -7.82
C ASP A 85 2.76 5.35 -6.60
N LEU A 86 2.63 4.20 -5.91
CA LEU A 86 3.48 3.86 -4.77
C LEU A 86 4.96 3.76 -5.17
N SER A 87 5.84 4.11 -4.23
CA SER A 87 7.27 3.84 -4.38
C SER A 87 7.50 2.34 -4.62
N PRO A 88 8.49 1.94 -5.43
CA PRO A 88 8.67 0.54 -5.82
C PRO A 88 8.67 -0.42 -4.62
N LYS A 89 9.37 -0.04 -3.55
CA LYS A 89 9.49 -0.82 -2.31
C LYS A 89 8.17 -0.97 -1.55
N GLN A 90 7.29 0.04 -1.58
CA GLN A 90 5.98 -0.03 -0.94
C GLN A 90 5.03 -0.87 -1.78
N ARG A 91 5.05 -0.67 -3.11
CA ARG A 91 4.23 -1.41 -4.07
C ARG A 91 4.46 -2.91 -3.99
N GLU A 92 5.72 -3.35 -3.97
CA GLU A 92 6.07 -4.78 -3.83
C GLU A 92 5.40 -5.42 -2.60
N VAL A 93 5.50 -4.76 -1.45
CA VAL A 93 4.94 -5.30 -0.20
C VAL A 93 3.41 -5.28 -0.23
N VAL A 94 2.78 -4.24 -0.79
CA VAL A 94 1.31 -4.15 -0.95
C VAL A 94 0.79 -5.23 -1.89
N ILE A 95 1.41 -5.40 -3.07
CA ILE A 95 1.02 -6.43 -4.04
C ILE A 95 1.12 -7.82 -3.40
N LEU A 96 2.26 -8.15 -2.79
CA LEU A 96 2.45 -9.50 -2.25
C LEU A 96 1.52 -9.80 -1.07
N ARG A 97 1.32 -8.85 -0.15
CA ARG A 97 0.49 -9.06 1.06
C ARG A 97 -1.00 -8.96 0.79
N ASP A 98 -1.41 -7.95 0.03
CA ASP A 98 -2.82 -7.58 -0.05
C ASP A 98 -3.49 -8.12 -1.32
N VAL A 99 -2.75 -8.27 -2.42
CA VAL A 99 -3.27 -8.80 -3.69
C VAL A 99 -2.99 -10.30 -3.83
N ALA A 100 -1.73 -10.71 -3.70
CA ALA A 100 -1.32 -12.12 -3.83
C ALA A 100 -1.62 -12.96 -2.57
N GLY A 101 -1.80 -12.30 -1.42
CA GLY A 101 -2.23 -12.94 -0.18
C GLY A 101 -1.14 -13.76 0.54
N LEU A 102 0.14 -13.53 0.23
CA LEU A 102 1.26 -14.16 0.93
C LEU A 102 1.29 -13.71 2.40
N ASP A 103 1.84 -14.54 3.27
CA ASP A 103 2.04 -14.19 4.67
C ASP A 103 3.20 -13.17 4.86
N ALA A 104 3.45 -12.73 6.11
CA ALA A 104 4.51 -11.76 6.35
C ALA A 104 5.92 -12.35 6.17
N ASP A 105 6.09 -13.62 6.55
CA ASP A 105 7.38 -14.31 6.56
C ASP A 105 7.79 -14.69 5.12
N GLU A 106 6.84 -15.17 4.31
CA GLU A 106 7.00 -15.40 2.87
C GLU A 106 7.48 -14.13 2.15
N VAL A 107 6.86 -12.98 2.45
CA VAL A 107 7.22 -11.69 1.86
C VAL A 107 8.60 -11.22 2.32
N CYS A 108 8.92 -11.38 3.61
CA CYS A 108 10.23 -11.08 4.15
C CYS A 108 11.33 -11.92 3.48
N GLY A 109 11.09 -13.22 3.29
CA GLY A 109 11.99 -14.12 2.58
C GLY A 109 12.18 -13.73 1.11
N LEU A 110 11.09 -13.53 0.37
CA LEU A 110 11.11 -13.20 -1.05
C LEU A 110 11.82 -11.86 -1.35
N LEU A 111 11.58 -10.85 -0.52
CA LEU A 111 12.17 -9.51 -0.69
C LEU A 111 13.50 -9.34 0.04
N SER A 112 13.90 -10.31 0.87
CA SER A 112 15.10 -10.25 1.72
C SER A 112 15.11 -9.01 2.62
N ILE A 113 14.00 -8.74 3.33
CA ILE A 113 13.84 -7.60 4.25
C ILE A 113 13.42 -8.03 5.66
N SER A 114 13.74 -7.21 6.67
CA SER A 114 13.31 -7.47 8.04
C SER A 114 11.78 -7.33 8.22
N PRO A 115 11.17 -8.02 9.22
CA PRO A 115 9.76 -7.86 9.55
C PRO A 115 9.37 -6.41 9.87
N ALA A 116 10.26 -5.65 10.53
CA ALA A 116 10.04 -4.24 10.81
C ALA A 116 9.94 -3.41 9.51
N ASN A 117 10.85 -3.64 8.56
CA ASN A 117 10.82 -2.96 7.26
C ASN A 117 9.57 -3.31 6.46
N GLN A 118 9.17 -4.59 6.46
CA GLN A 118 7.95 -5.05 5.82
C GLN A 118 6.73 -4.31 6.38
N ARG A 119 6.59 -4.23 7.71
CA ARG A 119 5.46 -3.57 8.38
C ARG A 119 5.39 -2.09 8.05
N VAL A 120 6.52 -1.39 8.07
CA VAL A 120 6.57 0.06 7.74
C VAL A 120 6.20 0.30 6.29
N ARG A 121 6.75 -0.47 5.35
CA ARG A 121 6.43 -0.35 3.92
C ARG A 121 4.95 -0.63 3.65
N LEU A 122 4.40 -1.69 4.24
CA LEU A 122 2.99 -2.05 4.11
C LEU A 122 2.08 -0.97 4.68
N HIS A 123 2.38 -0.46 5.87
CA HIS A 123 1.60 0.60 6.50
C HIS A 123 1.55 1.86 5.63
N ARG A 124 2.71 2.31 5.13
CA ARG A 124 2.80 3.51 4.28
C ARG A 124 2.09 3.32 2.94
N GLY A 125 2.28 2.18 2.29
CA GLY A 125 1.58 1.84 1.05
C GLY A 125 0.05 1.87 1.23
N ARG A 126 -0.47 1.23 2.28
CA ARG A 126 -1.91 1.26 2.59
C ARG A 126 -2.43 2.65 2.93
N ALA A 127 -1.65 3.47 3.63
CA ALA A 127 -2.03 4.85 3.94
C ALA A 127 -2.16 5.70 2.69
N SER A 128 -1.21 5.58 1.75
CA SER A 128 -1.25 6.29 0.46
C SER A 128 -2.44 5.84 -0.41
N VAL A 129 -2.69 4.54 -0.52
CA VAL A 129 -3.87 4.01 -1.23
C VAL A 129 -5.17 4.52 -0.60
N ARG A 130 -5.26 4.56 0.74
CA ARG A 130 -6.43 5.09 1.44
C ARG A 130 -6.66 6.56 1.13
N LYS A 131 -5.62 7.40 1.22
CA LYS A 131 -5.71 8.82 0.90
C LYS A 131 -6.25 9.04 -0.52
N SER A 132 -5.70 8.30 -1.49
CA SER A 132 -6.15 8.40 -2.89
C SER A 132 -7.61 8.00 -3.11
N LEU A 133 -8.17 7.15 -2.25
CA LEU A 133 -9.58 6.75 -2.30
C LEU A 133 -10.49 7.70 -1.53
N GLU A 134 -10.02 8.24 -0.41
CA GLU A 134 -10.71 9.28 0.37
C GLU A 134 -11.02 10.48 -0.53
N ASP A 135 -10.04 10.96 -1.30
CA ASP A 135 -10.20 12.07 -2.27
C ASP A 135 -11.22 11.78 -3.41
N TYR A 136 -11.64 10.52 -3.60
CA TYR A 136 -12.57 10.10 -4.66
C TYR A 136 -13.97 9.73 -4.14
N LEU A 137 -14.04 9.18 -2.93
CA LEU A 137 -15.29 8.70 -2.34
C LEU A 137 -16.00 9.77 -1.50
N THR A 138 -15.26 10.75 -1.01
CA THR A 138 -15.74 11.89 -0.22
C THR A 138 -15.82 13.14 -1.09
#